data_AF-A0A8S2K0H9-F1
#
_entry.id   AF-A0A8S2K0H9-F1
#
_cell.length_a   1.000
_cell.length_b   1.000
_cell.length_c   1.000
_cell.angle_alpha   90.00
_cell.angle_beta   90.00
_cell.angle_gamma   90.00
#
_symmetry.space_group_name_H-M   'P 1'
#
loop_
_entity.id
_entity.type
_entity.pdbx_description
1 polymer ?
#
loop_
_entity_poly.entity_id
_entity_poly.type
_entity_poly.pdbx_seq_one_letter_code
_entity_poly.pdbx_strand_id
1 'polypeptide(L)'
;MPPVKRLENIFTAQHRSDPERRYHTVDLYAIWCAKSFMLNHSAELNPFQTKYFLWIDAGAFRDSRYRFTHWPDAQRVRDIFKNEDKLLLGLINPLRRRYCTSNNSSVKYNLEVGPIKQDLIEGGFIAGNKNIIQWWTTLFYETLDAFVRKGHFIGKDQYAMNAIALSHPHLIKGMLSFRFPCANAWFAFGPILANQTDRAQWFGKRKDCNVENVTAVVLPMSSVCFDSKNVV
;
A
#
# COMPACT_ATOMS: atom_id res chain seq x y z
N MET A 1 -19.69 0.02 -8.46
CA MET A 1 -19.50 0.00 -6.99
C MET A 1 -19.95 1.34 -6.41
N PRO A 2 -20.72 1.37 -5.30
CA PRO A 2 -21.47 2.56 -4.88
C PRO A 2 -20.65 3.85 -4.76
N PRO A 3 -19.49 3.90 -4.07
CA PRO A 3 -18.77 5.17 -3.88
C PRO A 3 -18.06 5.65 -5.15
N VAL A 4 -17.86 4.77 -6.14
CA VAL A 4 -17.05 5.04 -7.33
C VAL A 4 -17.90 5.39 -8.55
N LYS A 5 -19.18 4.99 -8.57
CA LYS A 5 -20.11 5.29 -9.67
C LYS A 5 -20.23 6.80 -9.93
N ARG A 6 -20.22 7.61 -8.88
CA ARG A 6 -20.24 9.09 -8.98
C ARG A 6 -19.00 9.70 -9.65
N LEU A 7 -17.91 8.94 -9.78
CA LEU A 7 -16.64 9.40 -10.38
C LEU A 7 -16.51 9.04 -11.87
N GLU A 8 -17.49 8.36 -12.46
CA GLU A 8 -17.44 7.86 -13.84
C GLU A 8 -17.15 8.96 -14.88
N ASN A 9 -17.90 10.06 -14.82
CA ASN A 9 -17.69 11.20 -15.72
C ASN A 9 -16.32 11.86 -15.51
N ILE A 10 -15.87 11.92 -14.25
CA ILE A 10 -14.56 12.48 -13.89
C ILE A 10 -13.45 11.60 -14.46
N PHE A 11 -13.53 10.29 -14.30
CA PHE A 11 -12.56 9.34 -14.84
C PHE A 11 -12.51 9.39 -16.37
N THR A 12 -13.66 9.43 -17.03
CA THR A 12 -13.73 9.57 -18.50
C THR A 12 -13.06 10.85 -18.98
N ALA A 13 -13.27 11.97 -18.27
CA ALA A 13 -12.60 13.22 -18.60
C ALA A 13 -11.08 13.14 -18.35
N GLN A 14 -10.67 12.60 -17.21
CA GLN A 14 -9.26 12.55 -16.80
C GLN A 14 -8.42 11.54 -17.59
N HIS A 15 -9.00 10.44 -18.08
CA HIS A 15 -8.32 9.44 -18.90
C HIS A 15 -7.68 10.06 -20.15
N ARG A 16 -8.30 11.10 -20.71
CA ARG A 16 -7.77 11.84 -21.87
C ARG A 16 -6.41 12.47 -21.60
N SER A 17 -6.17 12.86 -20.35
CA SER A 17 -4.96 13.53 -19.87
C SER A 17 -4.01 12.61 -19.09
N ASP A 18 -4.32 11.31 -18.98
CA ASP A 18 -3.43 10.35 -18.34
C ASP A 18 -2.22 10.06 -19.25
N PRO A 19 -0.99 10.35 -18.80
CA PRO A 19 0.22 10.01 -19.57
C PRO A 19 0.35 8.50 -19.83
N GLU A 20 -0.25 7.67 -18.98
CA GLU A 20 -0.22 6.21 -19.04
C GLU A 20 -1.52 5.63 -19.66
N ARG A 21 -2.36 6.46 -20.32
CA ARG A 21 -3.68 6.05 -20.88
C ARG A 21 -3.65 4.88 -21.86
N ARG A 22 -2.48 4.50 -22.38
CA ARG A 22 -2.29 3.31 -23.23
C ARG A 22 -2.36 2.01 -22.44
N TYR A 23 -2.06 2.05 -21.14
CA TYR A 23 -2.07 0.91 -20.23
C TYR A 23 -3.23 0.99 -19.23
N HIS A 24 -3.81 2.18 -19.04
CA HIS A 24 -4.91 2.41 -18.13
C HIS A 24 -6.24 2.58 -18.84
N THR A 25 -7.30 2.11 -18.21
CA THR A 25 -8.69 2.32 -18.65
C THR A 25 -9.49 2.99 -17.53
N VAL A 26 -10.63 3.58 -17.88
CA VAL A 26 -11.58 4.16 -16.91
C VAL A 26 -12.02 3.10 -15.89
N ASP A 27 -12.25 1.86 -16.34
CA ASP A 27 -12.62 0.74 -15.46
C ASP A 27 -11.50 0.39 -14.49
N LEU A 28 -10.24 0.48 -14.92
CA LEU A 28 -9.09 0.24 -14.05
C LEU A 28 -9.05 1.27 -12.91
N TYR A 29 -9.29 2.55 -13.20
CA TYR A 29 -9.40 3.59 -12.17
C TYR A 29 -10.53 3.27 -11.19
N ALA A 30 -11.65 2.76 -11.69
CA ALA A 30 -12.79 2.39 -10.85
C ALA A 30 -12.46 1.23 -9.91
N ILE A 31 -11.75 0.20 -10.38
CA ILE A 31 -11.28 -0.89 -9.52
C ILE A 31 -10.30 -0.38 -8.47
N TRP A 32 -9.29 0.41 -8.87
CA TRP A 32 -8.32 0.99 -7.96
C TRP A 32 -8.96 1.83 -6.85
N CYS A 33 -9.89 2.72 -7.21
CA CYS A 33 -10.60 3.54 -6.23
C CYS A 33 -11.62 2.78 -5.39
N ALA A 34 -11.98 1.54 -5.75
CA ALA A 34 -12.93 0.73 -4.99
C ALA A 34 -12.31 -0.17 -3.92
N LYS A 35 -10.98 -0.36 -3.95
CA LYS A 35 -10.28 -1.27 -3.02
C LYS A 35 -10.60 -0.96 -1.56
N SER A 36 -10.51 0.31 -1.17
CA SER A 36 -10.81 0.78 0.19
C SER A 36 -12.25 0.42 0.60
N PHE A 37 -13.24 0.63 -0.28
CA PHE A 37 -14.63 0.24 -0.02
C PHE A 37 -14.80 -1.27 0.15
N MET A 38 -14.23 -2.07 -0.75
CA MET A 38 -14.35 -3.54 -0.69
C MET A 38 -13.69 -4.12 0.57
N LEU A 39 -12.52 -3.59 0.94
CA LEU A 39 -11.83 -3.95 2.16
C LEU A 39 -12.65 -3.59 3.40
N ASN A 40 -13.19 -2.37 3.45
CA ASN A 40 -14.04 -1.93 4.57
C ASN A 40 -15.32 -2.76 4.70
N HIS A 41 -15.99 -3.02 3.59
CA HIS A 41 -17.19 -3.85 3.59
C HIS A 41 -16.90 -5.27 4.12
N SER A 42 -15.75 -5.84 3.74
CA SER A 42 -15.30 -7.13 4.26
C SER A 42 -15.04 -7.08 5.78
N ALA A 43 -14.44 -5.98 6.26
CA ALA A 43 -14.21 -5.75 7.68
C ALA A 43 -15.50 -5.50 8.49
N GLU A 44 -16.53 -4.96 7.86
CA GLU A 44 -17.84 -4.76 8.46
C GLU A 44 -18.59 -6.07 8.66
N LEU A 45 -18.63 -6.91 7.61
CA LEU A 45 -19.28 -8.22 7.64
C LEU A 45 -18.59 -9.18 8.63
N ASN A 46 -17.25 -9.22 8.61
CA ASN A 46 -16.40 -10.04 9.46
C ASN A 46 -16.96 -11.43 9.87
N PRO A 47 -17.35 -12.29 8.91
CA PRO A 47 -17.98 -13.59 9.24
C PRO A 47 -17.01 -14.53 9.96
N PHE A 48 -15.71 -14.32 9.81
CA PHE A 48 -14.65 -15.13 10.42
C PHE A 48 -14.18 -14.60 11.79
N GLN A 49 -14.79 -13.52 12.30
CA GLN A 49 -14.44 -12.89 13.58
C GLN A 49 -12.93 -12.59 13.70
N THR A 50 -12.30 -12.19 12.59
CA THR A 50 -10.88 -11.88 12.56
C THR A 50 -10.60 -10.48 13.06
N LYS A 51 -9.37 -10.26 13.53
CA LYS A 51 -8.89 -8.95 13.99
C LYS A 51 -8.40 -8.05 12.85
N TYR A 52 -7.76 -8.65 11.85
CA TYR A 52 -7.09 -7.94 10.76
C TYR A 52 -7.69 -8.32 9.42
N PHE A 53 -7.70 -7.34 8.50
CA PHE A 53 -8.17 -7.49 7.13
C PHE A 53 -7.11 -6.93 6.19
N LEU A 54 -6.94 -7.60 5.06
CA LEU A 54 -5.91 -7.29 4.08
C LEU A 54 -6.56 -7.25 2.70
N TRP A 55 -6.31 -6.18 1.97
CA TRP A 55 -6.43 -6.15 0.51
C TRP A 55 -5.09 -6.56 -0.07
N ILE A 56 -5.09 -7.55 -0.96
CA ILE A 56 -3.90 -7.93 -1.74
C ILE A 56 -4.30 -8.14 -3.20
N ASP A 57 -3.66 -7.41 -4.10
CA ASP A 57 -3.85 -7.63 -5.54
C ASP A 57 -3.38 -9.04 -5.92
N ALA A 58 -4.19 -9.75 -6.74
CA ALA A 58 -3.86 -11.09 -7.25
C ALA A 58 -2.50 -11.15 -7.95
N GLY A 59 -2.03 -10.00 -8.46
CA GLY A 59 -0.70 -9.83 -9.02
C GLY A 59 0.45 -10.22 -8.11
N ALA A 60 0.27 -10.20 -6.78
CA ALA A 60 1.28 -10.69 -5.83
C ALA A 60 1.57 -12.19 -5.96
N PHE A 61 0.68 -12.95 -6.60
CA PHE A 61 0.75 -14.40 -6.75
C PHE A 61 1.01 -14.85 -8.19
N ARG A 62 1.26 -13.91 -9.12
CA ARG A 62 1.38 -14.19 -10.57
C ARG A 62 2.64 -14.98 -10.94
N ASP A 63 3.65 -14.92 -10.09
CA ASP A 63 4.93 -15.55 -10.34
C ASP A 63 4.83 -17.04 -9.98
N SER A 64 4.68 -17.87 -11.01
CA SER A 64 4.51 -19.33 -10.91
C SER A 64 5.67 -20.04 -10.21
N ARG A 65 6.77 -19.33 -9.95
CA ARG A 65 7.89 -19.84 -9.17
C ARG A 65 7.58 -19.90 -7.67
N TYR A 66 6.62 -19.12 -7.18
CA TYR A 66 6.10 -19.27 -5.82
C TYR A 66 5.00 -20.33 -5.79
N ARG A 67 5.07 -21.22 -4.80
CA ARG A 67 3.98 -22.11 -4.44
C ARG A 67 3.57 -21.82 -3.01
N PHE A 68 2.52 -21.01 -2.87
CA PHE A 68 1.98 -20.67 -1.57
C PHE A 68 1.01 -21.78 -1.14
N THR A 69 1.50 -22.70 -0.31
CA THR A 69 0.69 -23.83 0.18
C THR A 69 0.04 -23.52 1.52
N HIS A 70 0.69 -22.69 2.35
CA HIS A 70 0.12 -22.25 3.62
C HIS A 70 0.30 -20.73 3.75
N TRP A 71 -0.59 -20.02 3.07
CA TRP A 71 -0.60 -18.56 3.01
C TRP A 71 -1.97 -18.01 3.43
N PRO A 72 -2.02 -16.91 4.20
CA PRO A 72 -0.87 -16.28 4.86
C PRO A 72 -0.38 -17.12 6.05
N ASP A 73 0.89 -16.96 6.43
CA ASP A 73 1.41 -17.53 7.68
C ASP A 73 0.87 -16.74 8.87
N ALA A 74 0.12 -17.41 9.74
CA ALA A 74 -0.55 -16.76 10.86
C ALA A 74 0.43 -16.16 11.87
N GLN A 75 1.61 -16.77 12.07
CA GLN A 75 2.61 -16.23 12.99
C GLN A 75 3.25 -14.97 12.42
N ARG A 76 3.58 -14.94 11.13
CA ARG A 76 4.14 -13.75 10.47
C ARG A 76 3.15 -12.59 10.46
N VAL A 77 1.86 -12.87 10.21
CA VAL A 77 0.80 -11.86 10.36
C VAL A 77 0.81 -11.31 11.79
N ARG A 78 0.81 -12.19 12.81
CA ARG A 78 0.87 -11.73 14.22
C ARG A 78 2.12 -10.90 14.53
N ASP A 79 3.28 -11.27 13.99
CA ASP A 79 4.53 -10.55 14.23
C ASP A 79 4.53 -9.16 13.58
N ILE A 80 4.00 -9.05 12.36
CA ILE A 80 3.89 -7.78 11.62
C ILE A 80 2.88 -6.84 12.29
N PHE A 81 1.74 -7.36 12.76
CA PHE A 81 0.65 -6.57 13.34
C PHE A 81 0.67 -6.50 14.87
N LYS A 82 1.71 -7.01 15.54
CA LYS A 82 1.78 -7.22 17.00
C LYS A 82 1.33 -5.99 17.79
N ASN A 83 0.09 -6.05 18.32
CA ASN A 83 -0.58 -4.98 19.07
C ASN A 83 -0.77 -3.65 18.31
N GLU A 84 -0.97 -3.71 16.99
CA GLU A 84 -1.07 -2.51 16.18
C GLU A 84 -2.49 -2.14 15.76
N ASP A 85 -2.80 -0.86 15.96
CA ASP A 85 -4.02 -0.18 15.50
C ASP A 85 -3.73 0.77 14.32
N LYS A 86 -2.58 0.60 13.68
CA LYS A 86 -2.13 1.40 12.53
C LYS A 86 -2.43 0.70 11.21
N LEU A 87 -2.66 1.50 10.18
CA LEU A 87 -2.77 1.02 8.82
C LEU A 87 -1.36 0.62 8.34
N LEU A 88 -1.27 -0.49 7.62
CA LEU A 88 -0.04 -0.95 7.00
C LEU A 88 -0.16 -0.85 5.48
N LEU A 89 0.78 -0.13 4.89
CA LEU A 89 0.90 0.05 3.44
C LEU A 89 2.25 -0.47 2.95
N GLY A 90 2.31 -0.84 1.68
CA GLY A 90 3.52 -1.28 1.01
C GLY A 90 4.36 -0.13 0.47
N LEU A 91 5.62 0.01 0.90
CA LEU A 91 6.55 1.01 0.37
C LEU A 91 7.51 0.36 -0.63
N ILE A 92 7.42 0.82 -1.87
CA ILE A 92 8.21 0.29 -3.01
C ILE A 92 9.40 1.14 -3.38
N ASN A 93 9.53 2.33 -2.80
CA ASN A 93 10.70 3.18 -2.91
C ASN A 93 10.90 3.97 -1.62
N PRO A 94 12.11 4.49 -1.36
CA PRO A 94 12.33 5.44 -0.27
C PRO A 94 11.60 6.76 -0.52
N LEU A 95 11.22 7.43 0.58
CA LEU A 95 10.64 8.77 0.50
C LEU A 95 11.68 9.78 0.01
N ARG A 96 11.31 10.60 -0.98
CA ARG A 96 12.19 11.66 -1.49
C ARG A 96 12.38 12.73 -0.41
N ARG A 97 13.63 13.19 -0.23
CA ARG A 97 14.03 14.18 0.78
C ARG A 97 13.23 15.48 0.76
N ARG A 98 12.68 15.88 -0.40
CA ARG A 98 11.82 17.08 -0.51
C ARG A 98 10.56 17.04 0.35
N TYR A 99 10.13 15.84 0.75
CA TYR A 99 8.98 15.62 1.64
C TYR A 99 9.40 15.44 3.10
N CYS A 100 10.66 15.69 3.43
CA CYS A 100 11.21 15.60 4.77
C CYS A 100 11.57 17.00 5.29
N THR A 101 11.59 17.16 6.62
CA THR A 101 12.17 18.33 7.27
C THR A 101 13.66 18.46 6.98
N SER A 102 14.25 19.64 7.18
CA SER A 102 15.67 19.92 6.87
C SER A 102 16.65 18.97 7.56
N ASN A 103 16.32 18.54 8.77
CA ASN A 103 17.07 17.56 9.57
C ASN A 103 16.72 16.08 9.24
N ASN A 104 15.82 15.83 8.28
CA ASN A 104 15.25 14.53 7.91
C ASN A 104 14.58 13.77 9.08
N SER A 105 14.14 14.46 10.12
CA SER A 105 13.55 13.80 11.30
C SER A 105 12.06 13.50 11.16
N SER A 106 11.36 14.18 10.26
CA SER A 106 9.91 14.00 10.10
C SER A 106 9.45 14.34 8.68
N VAL A 107 8.24 13.91 8.36
CA VAL A 107 7.56 14.20 7.10
C VAL A 107 7.04 15.64 7.12
N LYS A 108 7.23 16.36 6.01
CA LYS A 108 6.73 17.70 5.75
C LYS A 108 5.76 17.66 4.58
N TYR A 109 4.49 17.39 4.87
CA TYR A 109 3.43 17.40 3.87
C TYR A 109 2.10 17.80 4.49
N ASN A 110 1.29 18.53 3.72
CA ASN A 110 -0.08 18.87 4.05
C ASN A 110 -0.96 18.41 2.88
N LEU A 111 -2.09 17.79 3.18
CA LEU A 111 -3.07 17.30 2.20
C LEU A 111 -3.55 18.42 1.25
N GLU A 112 -3.54 19.68 1.72
CA GLU A 112 -3.90 20.85 0.91
C GLU A 112 -3.03 21.05 -0.34
N VAL A 113 -1.79 20.56 -0.32
CA VAL A 113 -0.83 20.63 -1.45
C VAL A 113 -1.31 19.80 -2.65
N GLY A 114 -2.18 18.82 -2.43
CA GLY A 114 -2.70 17.96 -3.48
C GLY A 114 -1.84 16.71 -3.76
N PRO A 115 -2.21 15.89 -4.74
CA PRO A 115 -1.71 14.52 -4.89
C PRO A 115 -0.20 14.42 -5.05
N ILE A 116 0.38 13.36 -4.47
CA ILE A 116 1.81 13.08 -4.56
C ILE A 116 2.07 12.10 -5.71
N LYS A 117 2.59 12.65 -6.81
CA LYS A 117 2.99 11.90 -8.01
C LYS A 117 4.37 11.27 -7.84
N GLN A 118 4.45 10.23 -7.01
CA GLN A 118 5.64 9.40 -6.82
C GLN A 118 5.21 7.94 -6.65
N ASP A 119 5.97 7.01 -7.22
CA ASP A 119 5.81 5.58 -6.91
C ASP A 119 6.45 5.31 -5.54
N LEU A 120 5.79 5.71 -4.45
CA LEU A 120 6.26 5.56 -3.07
C LEU A 120 5.56 4.38 -2.40
N ILE A 121 4.23 4.49 -2.26
CA ILE A 121 3.36 3.42 -1.81
C ILE A 121 2.81 2.69 -3.02
N GLU A 122 2.77 1.37 -2.98
CA GLU A 122 2.09 0.56 -3.99
C GLU A 122 0.60 0.39 -3.68
N GLY A 123 -0.21 0.25 -4.72
CA GLY A 123 -1.67 0.22 -4.61
C GLY A 123 -2.26 -1.17 -4.36
N GLY A 124 -1.43 -2.22 -4.31
CA GLY A 124 -1.83 -3.60 -4.23
C GLY A 124 -1.85 -4.19 -2.82
N PHE A 125 -1.46 -3.44 -1.78
CA PHE A 125 -1.50 -3.88 -0.39
C PHE A 125 -2.05 -2.80 0.54
N ILE A 126 -3.12 -3.14 1.25
CA ILE A 126 -3.69 -2.31 2.33
C ILE A 126 -4.06 -3.26 3.46
N ALA A 127 -3.63 -2.98 4.69
CA ALA A 127 -3.96 -3.84 5.80
C ALA A 127 -4.15 -3.09 7.12
N GLY A 128 -4.99 -3.63 8.00
CA GLY A 128 -5.24 -3.05 9.31
C GLY A 128 -6.34 -3.77 10.08
N ASN A 129 -6.65 -3.27 11.27
CA ASN A 129 -7.86 -3.68 12.00
C ASN A 129 -9.10 -2.97 11.43
N LYS A 130 -10.30 -3.39 11.85
CA LYS A 130 -11.58 -2.81 11.39
C LYS A 130 -11.63 -1.29 11.54
N ASN A 131 -11.24 -0.76 12.69
CA ASN A 131 -11.35 0.67 13.01
C ASN A 131 -10.47 1.53 12.10
N ILE A 132 -9.21 1.12 11.87
CA ILE A 132 -8.31 1.89 11.03
C ILE A 132 -8.64 1.75 9.54
N ILE A 133 -9.25 0.63 9.12
CA ILE A 133 -9.76 0.47 7.76
C ILE A 133 -10.98 1.36 7.51
N GLN A 134 -11.88 1.48 8.49
CA GLN A 134 -13.00 2.42 8.43
C GLN A 134 -12.51 3.86 8.31
N TRP A 135 -11.59 4.28 9.19
CA TRP A 135 -10.94 5.59 9.11
C TRP A 135 -10.30 5.83 7.75
N TRP A 136 -9.49 4.88 7.28
CA TRP A 136 -8.81 4.96 5.99
C TRP A 136 -9.80 5.13 4.83
N THR A 137 -10.89 4.37 4.84
CA THR A 137 -11.87 4.38 3.75
C THR A 137 -12.60 5.71 3.67
N THR A 138 -13.02 6.25 4.81
CA THR A 138 -13.61 7.60 4.89
C THR A 138 -12.64 8.64 4.36
N LEU A 139 -11.42 8.69 4.92
CA LEU A 139 -10.43 9.69 4.54
C LEU A 139 -9.99 9.56 3.08
N PHE A 140 -9.93 8.33 2.54
CA PHE A 140 -9.61 8.07 1.14
C PHE A 140 -10.62 8.74 0.21
N TYR A 141 -11.92 8.52 0.43
CA TYR A 141 -12.95 9.13 -0.41
C TYR A 141 -13.07 10.65 -0.21
N GLU A 142 -12.90 11.14 1.02
CA GLU A 142 -12.82 12.60 1.28
C GLU A 142 -11.63 13.25 0.55
N THR A 143 -10.48 12.57 0.52
CA THR A 143 -9.29 13.01 -0.21
C THR A 143 -9.54 13.04 -1.70
N LEU A 144 -10.18 12.00 -2.27
CA LEU A 144 -10.57 12.00 -3.67
C LEU A 144 -11.49 13.17 -3.99
N ASP A 145 -12.46 13.48 -3.13
CA ASP A 145 -13.39 14.59 -3.32
C ASP A 145 -12.74 15.96 -3.24
N ALA A 146 -11.80 16.13 -2.32
CA ALA A 146 -10.97 17.32 -2.25
C ALA A 146 -10.13 17.49 -3.53
N PHE A 147 -9.56 16.41 -4.05
CA PHE A 147 -8.75 16.42 -5.26
C PHE A 147 -9.58 16.73 -6.51
N VAL A 148 -10.76 16.15 -6.63
CA VAL A 148 -11.71 16.44 -7.72
C VAL A 148 -12.10 17.91 -7.71
N ARG A 149 -12.49 18.47 -6.56
CA ARG A 149 -12.87 19.89 -6.44
C ARG A 149 -11.76 20.86 -6.85
N LYS A 150 -10.50 20.46 -6.64
CA LYS A 150 -9.31 21.23 -7.03
C LYS A 150 -8.81 20.94 -8.46
N GLY A 151 -9.53 20.10 -9.22
CA GLY A 151 -9.14 19.73 -10.59
C GLY A 151 -7.93 18.80 -10.67
N HIS A 152 -7.59 18.10 -9.61
CA HIS A 152 -6.48 17.15 -9.60
C HIS A 152 -6.85 15.80 -10.22
N PHE A 153 -5.87 15.16 -10.86
CA PHE A 153 -5.99 13.79 -11.39
C PHE A 153 -6.11 12.77 -10.24
N ILE A 154 -7.14 11.93 -10.31
CA ILE A 154 -7.47 10.89 -9.32
C ILE A 154 -7.54 9.47 -9.91
N GLY A 155 -7.19 9.30 -11.19
CA GLY A 155 -7.23 7.99 -11.84
C GLY A 155 -6.23 6.97 -11.26
N LYS A 156 -5.21 7.41 -10.53
CA LYS A 156 -4.20 6.55 -9.89
C LYS A 156 -4.34 6.66 -8.36
N ASP A 157 -4.84 5.59 -7.73
CA ASP A 157 -5.11 5.51 -6.28
C ASP A 157 -3.88 5.86 -5.43
N GLN A 158 -2.70 5.42 -5.84
CA GLN A 158 -1.42 5.67 -5.17
C GLN A 158 -1.17 7.16 -4.89
N TYR A 159 -1.66 8.07 -5.73
CA TYR A 159 -1.47 9.51 -5.52
C TYR A 159 -2.21 10.02 -4.28
N ALA A 160 -3.43 9.51 -4.04
CA ALA A 160 -4.18 9.78 -2.83
C ALA A 160 -3.59 9.01 -1.64
N MET A 161 -3.18 7.77 -1.84
CA MET A 161 -2.57 6.96 -0.78
C MET A 161 -1.31 7.62 -0.22
N ASN A 162 -0.42 8.08 -1.09
CA ASN A 162 0.78 8.84 -0.70
C ASN A 162 0.43 10.09 0.10
N ALA A 163 -0.55 10.86 -0.37
CA ALA A 163 -0.97 12.09 0.28
C ALA A 163 -1.52 11.84 1.69
N ILE A 164 -2.33 10.79 1.87
CA ILE A 164 -2.85 10.38 3.17
C ILE A 164 -1.72 9.89 4.08
N ALA A 165 -0.85 9.02 3.57
CA ALA A 165 0.27 8.46 4.34
C ALA A 165 1.24 9.54 4.86
N LEU A 166 1.49 10.58 4.07
CA LEU A 166 2.38 11.66 4.49
C LEU A 166 1.68 12.72 5.36
N SER A 167 0.35 12.88 5.26
CA SER A 167 -0.42 13.79 6.12
C SER A 167 -0.79 13.18 7.48
N HIS A 168 -0.88 11.85 7.57
CA HIS A 168 -1.23 11.12 8.79
C HIS A 168 -0.15 10.10 9.19
N PRO A 169 1.12 10.50 9.31
CA PRO A 169 2.24 9.58 9.45
C PRO A 169 2.25 8.79 10.77
N HIS A 170 1.48 9.22 11.78
CA HIS A 170 1.37 8.53 13.07
C HIS A 170 0.39 7.36 13.06
N LEU A 171 -0.58 7.38 12.13
CA LEU A 171 -1.62 6.37 11.97
C LEU A 171 -1.23 5.26 10.98
N ILE A 172 -0.12 5.45 10.26
CA ILE A 172 0.28 4.60 9.14
C ILE A 172 1.70 4.09 9.37
N LYS A 173 1.90 2.81 9.11
CA LYS A 173 3.20 2.15 8.99
C LYS A 173 3.46 1.78 7.53
N GLY A 174 4.72 1.90 7.14
CA GLY A 174 5.22 1.41 5.88
C GLY A 174 5.96 0.10 6.04
N MET A 175 5.53 -0.94 5.32
CA MET A 175 6.34 -2.13 5.08
C MET A 175 7.33 -1.79 3.97
N LEU A 176 8.63 -1.80 4.26
CA LEU A 176 9.68 -1.38 3.31
C LEU A 176 9.97 -2.49 2.29
N SER A 177 9.02 -2.76 1.40
CA SER A 177 9.13 -3.77 0.34
C SER A 177 10.33 -3.56 -0.57
N PHE A 178 10.80 -2.32 -0.76
CA PHE A 178 12.03 -2.04 -1.51
C PHE A 178 13.31 -2.56 -0.85
N ARG A 179 13.28 -2.84 0.46
CA ARG A 179 14.38 -3.50 1.18
C ARG A 179 14.28 -5.00 1.17
N PHE A 180 13.27 -5.57 0.53
CA PHE A 180 13.10 -7.00 0.45
C PHE A 180 13.91 -7.53 -0.74
N PRO A 181 15.11 -8.11 -0.54
CA PRO A 181 16.02 -8.43 -1.64
C PRO A 181 15.48 -9.56 -2.53
N CYS A 182 14.53 -10.32 -2.00
CA CYS A 182 14.13 -11.57 -2.61
C CYS A 182 12.96 -11.45 -3.58
N ALA A 183 12.25 -10.32 -3.64
CA ALA A 183 11.10 -10.17 -4.53
C ALA A 183 11.09 -8.79 -5.17
N ASN A 184 10.32 -8.66 -6.24
CA ASN A 184 9.97 -7.34 -6.76
C ASN A 184 9.17 -6.59 -5.68
N ALA A 185 9.57 -5.37 -5.34
CA ALA A 185 8.95 -4.58 -4.28
C ALA A 185 7.43 -4.42 -4.45
N TRP A 186 6.95 -4.32 -5.70
CA TRP A 186 5.53 -4.24 -6.03
C TRP A 186 4.72 -5.49 -5.64
N PHE A 187 5.38 -6.64 -5.45
CA PHE A 187 4.74 -7.92 -5.18
C PHE A 187 5.31 -8.63 -3.95
N ALA A 188 6.06 -7.92 -3.11
CA ALA A 188 6.80 -8.54 -2.00
C ALA A 188 5.89 -9.10 -0.89
N PHE A 189 4.62 -8.66 -0.80
CA PHE A 189 3.68 -9.05 0.27
C PHE A 189 3.33 -10.53 0.26
N GLY A 190 3.23 -11.14 -0.92
CA GLY A 190 3.06 -12.60 -1.06
C GLY A 190 4.15 -13.35 -0.28
N PRO A 191 5.44 -13.23 -0.66
CA PRO A 191 6.54 -13.88 0.04
C PRO A 191 6.83 -13.34 1.46
N ILE A 192 6.53 -12.07 1.75
CA ILE A 192 6.66 -11.51 3.10
C ILE A 192 5.67 -12.16 4.06
N LEU A 193 4.44 -12.47 3.62
CA LEU A 193 3.43 -13.09 4.46
C LEU A 193 3.44 -14.62 4.38
N ALA A 194 4.20 -15.21 3.46
CA ALA A 194 4.33 -16.66 3.33
C ALA A 194 5.11 -17.29 4.48
N ASN A 195 4.82 -18.55 4.78
CA ASN A 195 5.55 -19.34 5.77
C ASN A 195 7.01 -19.59 5.32
N GLN A 196 7.83 -20.10 6.24
CA GLN A 196 9.25 -20.36 5.95
C GLN A 196 9.46 -21.41 4.86
N THR A 197 8.65 -22.47 4.81
CA THR A 197 8.76 -23.56 3.83
C THR A 197 8.48 -23.09 2.41
N ASP A 198 7.40 -22.32 2.21
CA ASP A 198 7.04 -21.74 0.91
C ASP A 198 8.10 -20.76 0.41
N ARG A 199 8.75 -20.03 1.33
CA ARG A 199 9.92 -19.19 1.02
C ARG A 199 11.15 -20.01 0.66
N ALA A 200 11.45 -21.06 1.44
CA ALA A 200 12.65 -21.87 1.30
C ALA A 200 12.73 -22.62 -0.02
N GLN A 201 11.59 -23.12 -0.53
CA GLN A 201 11.51 -23.78 -1.83
C GLN A 201 12.02 -22.91 -2.98
N TRP A 202 11.98 -21.59 -2.84
CA TRP A 202 12.34 -20.66 -3.90
C TRP A 202 13.60 -19.84 -3.60
N PHE A 203 13.67 -19.19 -2.43
CA PHE A 203 14.82 -18.37 -2.04
C PHE A 203 16.10 -19.18 -1.92
N GLY A 204 16.04 -20.46 -1.52
CA GLY A 204 17.22 -21.33 -1.48
C GLY A 204 17.91 -21.52 -2.84
N LYS A 205 17.26 -21.16 -3.95
CA LYS A 205 17.85 -21.17 -5.30
C LYS A 205 18.45 -19.82 -5.72
N ARG A 206 18.15 -18.73 -5.00
CA ARG A 206 18.71 -17.40 -5.22
C ARG A 206 19.90 -17.20 -4.28
N LYS A 207 21.10 -17.07 -4.85
CA LYS A 207 22.35 -16.88 -4.07
C LYS A 207 22.30 -15.62 -3.17
N ASP A 208 21.49 -14.65 -3.54
CA ASP A 208 21.28 -13.36 -2.87
C ASP A 208 20.14 -13.38 -1.84
N CYS A 209 19.43 -14.50 -1.65
CA CYS A 209 18.31 -14.57 -0.73
C CYS A 209 18.43 -15.70 0.30
N ASN A 210 18.74 -15.33 1.54
CA ASN A 210 18.72 -16.25 2.69
C ASN A 210 17.38 -16.16 3.45
N VAL A 211 16.56 -17.21 3.37
CA VAL A 211 15.22 -17.31 3.95
C VAL A 211 15.19 -17.00 5.45
N GLU A 212 16.23 -17.41 6.18
CA GLU A 212 16.30 -17.29 7.64
C GLU A 212 16.46 -15.84 8.10
N ASN A 213 17.03 -14.97 7.25
CA ASN A 213 17.28 -13.56 7.54
C ASN A 213 16.27 -12.61 6.87
N VAL A 214 15.22 -13.16 6.24
CA VAL A 214 14.23 -12.37 5.51
C VAL A 214 13.10 -11.93 6.45
N THR A 215 13.31 -10.79 7.10
CA THR A 215 12.34 -10.13 7.98
C THR A 215 11.76 -8.91 7.28
N ALA A 216 10.44 -8.73 7.38
CA ALA A 216 9.81 -7.50 6.91
C ALA A 216 10.27 -6.34 7.80
N VAL A 217 10.87 -5.31 7.19
CA VAL A 217 11.14 -4.07 7.90
C VAL A 217 9.88 -3.23 7.84
N VAL A 218 9.27 -2.97 9.00
CA VAL A 218 8.06 -2.18 9.13
C VAL A 218 8.34 -0.99 10.03
N LEU A 219 8.13 0.23 9.52
CA LEU A 219 8.40 1.47 10.25
C LEU A 219 7.18 2.38 10.26
N PRO A 220 6.97 3.20 11.29
CA PRO A 220 6.03 4.32 11.23
C PRO A 220 6.35 5.24 10.04
N MET A 221 5.32 5.74 9.36
CA MET A 221 5.49 6.72 8.28
C MET A 221 6.16 8.01 8.77
N SER A 222 6.08 8.33 10.07
CA SER A 222 6.81 9.45 10.66
C SER A 222 8.34 9.30 10.61
N SER A 223 8.83 8.06 10.48
CA SER A 223 10.26 7.73 10.58
C SER A 223 10.91 7.42 9.24
N VAL A 224 10.14 7.35 8.14
CA VAL A 224 10.68 6.97 6.81
C VAL A 224 11.66 8.00 6.23
N CYS A 225 11.67 9.23 6.78
CA CYS A 225 12.65 10.26 6.42
C CYS A 225 14.07 9.97 6.94
N PHE A 226 14.23 9.23 8.05
CA PHE A 226 15.55 8.86 8.54
C PHE A 226 16.25 7.87 7.61
N ASP A 227 15.46 7.05 6.92
CA ASP A 227 15.95 5.95 6.12
C ASP A 227 16.46 6.38 4.73
N SER A 228 16.15 7.60 4.31
CA SER A 228 16.65 8.18 3.06
C SER A 228 18.14 8.52 3.08
N LYS A 229 18.83 8.38 4.23
CA LYS A 229 20.29 8.61 4.36
C LYS A 229 21.13 7.36 4.08
N ASN A 230 20.53 6.17 4.18
CA ASN A 230 21.24 4.89 4.05
C ASN A 230 20.93 4.15 2.74
N VAL A 231 20.35 4.85 1.76
CA VAL A 231 20.13 4.34 0.40
C VAL A 231 21.09 5.12 -0.51
N VAL A 232 22.36 4.69 -0.50
CA VAL A 232 23.37 4.99 -1.52
C VAL A 232 23.85 3.66 -2.06
#